data_AF-A0AAV4AVS2-F1
#
_entry.id   AF-A0AAV4AVS2-F1
#
_cell.length_a   1.000
_cell.length_b   1.000
_cell.length_c   1.000
_cell.angle_alpha   90.00
_cell.angle_beta   90.00
_cell.angle_gamma   90.00
#
_symmetry.space_group_name_H-M   'P 1'
#
loop_
_entity.id
_entity.type
_entity.pdbx_description
1 polymer ?
#
loop_
_entity_poly.entity_id
_entity_poly.type
_entity_poly.pdbx_seq_one_letter_code
_entity_poly.pdbx_strand_id
1 'polypeptide(L)'
;MFMDLSSEAVFASGELPTKSVHFWEGVQQTPGFKELAESALTCLITPTRNANIDRLFSLLNATKTKLRNRRATATLDAIIRIKANLCNNDECCVDFKVIPIMLEKYTSSVMYQKSNTLASSA
;
A
#
# COMPACT_ATOMS: atom_id res chain seq x y z
N MET A 1 -23.80 26.86 -19.88
CA MET A 1 -23.12 27.40 -18.69
C MET A 1 -21.76 26.74 -18.65
N PHE A 2 -20.71 27.47 -19.04
CA PHE A 2 -19.34 26.97 -18.88
C PHE A 2 -18.98 27.12 -17.40
N MET A 3 -18.62 26.01 -16.78
CA MET A 3 -18.29 25.98 -15.37
C MET A 3 -16.87 26.50 -15.17
N ASP A 4 -16.74 27.52 -14.33
CA ASP A 4 -15.45 28.16 -14.06
C ASP A 4 -14.66 27.34 -13.04
N LEU A 5 -13.77 26.51 -13.55
CA LEU A 5 -12.84 25.68 -12.76
C LEU A 5 -11.72 26.50 -12.11
N SER A 6 -11.57 27.79 -12.44
CA SER A 6 -10.51 28.64 -11.87
C SER A 6 -10.69 28.96 -10.39
N SER A 7 -11.88 28.70 -9.84
CA SER A 7 -12.22 28.90 -8.43
C SER A 7 -11.59 27.86 -7.49
N GLU A 8 -11.14 26.72 -8.00
CA GLU A 8 -10.56 25.63 -7.21
C GLU A 8 -9.04 25.76 -7.07
N ALA A 9 -8.52 25.47 -5.87
CA ALA A 9 -7.10 25.68 -5.54
C ALA A 9 -6.12 24.95 -6.46
N VAL A 10 -6.53 23.81 -7.03
CA VAL A 10 -5.73 22.99 -7.95
C VAL A 10 -5.61 23.62 -9.34
N PHE A 11 -6.57 24.47 -9.73
CA PHE A 11 -6.63 25.13 -11.03
C PHE A 11 -6.39 26.64 -10.96
N ALA A 12 -6.23 27.19 -9.75
CA ALA A 12 -6.03 28.62 -9.50
C ALA A 12 -4.70 29.18 -10.08
N SER A 13 -3.67 28.35 -10.29
CA SER A 13 -2.42 28.78 -10.93
C SER A 13 -2.52 28.95 -12.45
N GLY A 14 -3.65 28.57 -13.08
CA GLY A 14 -3.84 28.62 -14.53
C GLY A 14 -3.05 27.55 -15.31
N GLU A 15 -2.17 26.80 -14.64
CA GLU A 15 -1.43 25.68 -15.21
C GLU A 15 -2.13 24.37 -14.86
N LEU A 16 -2.30 23.49 -15.85
CA LEU A 16 -2.86 22.15 -15.63
C LEU A 16 -1.85 21.28 -14.85
N PRO A 17 -2.30 20.54 -13.81
CA PRO A 17 -1.44 19.62 -13.09
C PRO A 17 -0.78 18.60 -14.03
N THR A 18 0.54 18.45 -13.95
CA THR A 18 1.29 17.48 -14.78
C THR A 18 0.94 16.03 -14.45
N LYS A 19 0.55 15.76 -13.20
CA LYS A 19 0.14 14.42 -12.74
C LYS A 19 -1.37 14.25 -12.89
N SER A 20 -1.78 13.21 -13.59
CA SER A 20 -3.20 12.88 -13.82
C SER A 20 -3.99 12.68 -12.52
N VAL A 21 -3.37 12.12 -11.47
CA VAL A 21 -4.03 11.89 -10.17
C VAL A 21 -4.47 13.21 -9.54
N HIS A 22 -3.58 14.20 -9.45
CA HIS A 22 -3.90 15.51 -8.87
C HIS A 22 -4.95 16.27 -9.67
N PHE A 23 -4.97 16.09 -10.99
CA PHE A 23 -6.04 16.63 -11.83
C PHE A 23 -7.40 16.07 -11.41
N TRP A 24 -7.55 14.74 -11.31
CA TRP A 24 -8.82 14.13 -10.93
C TRP A 24 -9.20 14.35 -9.46
N GLU A 25 -8.24 14.52 -8.55
CA GLU A 25 -8.49 14.97 -7.17
C GLU A 25 -9.12 16.38 -7.15
N GLY A 26 -8.66 17.30 -7.99
CA GLY A 26 -9.27 18.63 -8.14
C GLY A 26 -10.69 18.55 -8.71
N VAL A 27 -10.91 17.73 -9.73
CA VAL A 27 -12.24 17.51 -10.33
C VAL A 27 -13.20 16.86 -9.33
N GLN A 28 -12.71 16.04 -8.40
CA GLN A 28 -13.54 15.44 -7.36
C GLN A 28 -14.13 16.46 -6.39
N GLN A 29 -13.39 17.54 -6.09
CA GLN A 29 -13.86 18.64 -5.24
C GLN A 29 -14.90 19.52 -5.95
N THR A 30 -14.97 19.41 -7.28
CA THR A 30 -15.89 20.21 -8.10
C THR A 30 -17.32 19.65 -8.02
N PRO A 31 -18.33 20.47 -7.66
CA PRO A 31 -19.70 20.02 -7.52
C PRO A 31 -20.26 19.51 -8.86
N GLY A 32 -20.84 18.31 -8.85
CA GLY A 32 -21.42 17.67 -10.03
C GLY A 32 -20.50 16.70 -10.79
N PHE A 33 -19.21 16.63 -10.45
CA PHE A 33 -18.25 15.72 -11.11
C PHE A 33 -17.70 14.60 -10.23
N LYS A 34 -18.23 14.45 -9.01
CA LYS A 34 -17.76 13.46 -8.04
C LYS A 34 -17.72 12.02 -8.58
N GLU A 35 -18.82 11.55 -9.17
CA GLU A 35 -18.91 10.18 -9.70
C GLU A 35 -17.93 9.94 -10.85
N LEU A 36 -17.77 10.94 -11.72
CA LEU A 36 -16.82 10.87 -12.84
C LEU A 36 -15.38 10.83 -12.33
N ALA A 37 -15.04 11.69 -11.37
CA ALA A 37 -13.72 11.74 -10.76
C ALA A 37 -13.39 10.45 -10.00
N GLU A 38 -14.33 9.90 -9.23
CA GLU A 38 -14.16 8.62 -8.53
C GLU A 38 -13.94 7.46 -9.51
N SER A 39 -14.68 7.41 -10.61
CA SER A 39 -14.49 6.41 -11.66
C SER A 39 -13.12 6.53 -12.33
N ALA A 40 -12.69 7.75 -12.65
CA ALA A 40 -11.38 8.02 -13.24
C ALA A 40 -10.23 7.66 -12.28
N LEU A 41 -10.33 8.03 -11.01
CA LEU A 41 -9.35 7.67 -9.97
C LEU A 41 -9.28 6.15 -9.78
N THR A 42 -10.42 5.46 -9.81
CA THR A 42 -10.47 3.99 -9.73
C THR A 42 -9.76 3.33 -10.91
N CYS A 43 -9.97 3.84 -12.12
CA CYS A 43 -9.25 3.38 -13.32
C CYS A 43 -7.73 3.61 -13.20
N LEU A 44 -7.30 4.72 -12.60
CA LEU A 44 -5.89 5.06 -12.41
C LEU A 44 -5.20 4.22 -11.33
N ILE A 45 -5.91 3.84 -10.27
CA ILE A 45 -5.40 2.96 -9.21
C ILE A 45 -5.28 1.51 -9.71
N THR A 46 -6.11 1.13 -10.68
CA THR A 46 -6.08 -0.22 -11.25
C THR A 46 -4.76 -0.43 -11.98
N PRO A 47 -3.93 -1.41 -11.58
CA PRO A 47 -2.67 -1.69 -12.26
C PRO A 47 -2.97 -2.19 -13.67
N THR A 48 -2.77 -1.33 -14.66
CA THR A 48 -3.09 -1.60 -16.08
C THR A 48 -2.15 -2.63 -16.74
N ARG A 49 -1.06 -3.03 -16.07
CA ARG A 49 -0.05 -3.95 -16.63
C ARG A 49 0.34 -5.06 -15.66
N ASN A 50 0.42 -6.27 -16.20
CA ASN A 50 0.96 -7.44 -15.51
C ASN A 50 2.39 -7.25 -14.99
N ALA A 51 3.16 -6.31 -15.56
CA ALA A 51 4.53 -6.01 -15.13
C ALA A 51 4.65 -5.69 -13.62
N ASN A 52 3.62 -5.07 -13.02
CA ASN A 52 3.61 -4.82 -11.57
C ASN A 52 3.47 -6.13 -10.77
N ILE A 53 2.66 -7.04 -11.27
CA ILE A 53 2.47 -8.38 -10.70
C ILE A 53 3.74 -9.22 -10.92
N ASP A 54 4.38 -9.13 -12.09
CA ASP A 54 5.64 -9.82 -12.40
C ASP A 54 6.79 -9.32 -11.51
N ARG A 55 6.83 -8.02 -11.21
CA ARG A 55 7.77 -7.44 -10.23
C ARG A 55 7.54 -8.01 -8.83
N LEU A 56 6.28 -8.13 -8.41
CA LEU A 56 5.94 -8.77 -7.13
C LEU A 56 6.32 -10.26 -7.10
N PHE A 57 6.08 -10.99 -8.20
CA PHE A 57 6.51 -12.39 -8.33
C PHE A 57 8.03 -12.54 -8.33
N SER A 58 8.75 -11.59 -8.91
CA SER A 58 10.22 -11.54 -8.86
C SER A 58 10.72 -11.34 -7.43
N LEU A 59 10.10 -10.44 -6.66
CA LEU A 59 10.40 -10.22 -5.24
C LEU A 59 10.10 -11.46 -4.38
N LEU A 60 8.98 -12.11 -4.65
CA LEU A 60 8.56 -13.40 -4.10
C LEU A 60 9.61 -14.48 -4.36
N ASN A 61 10.03 -14.63 -5.61
CA ASN A 61 10.99 -15.64 -6.04
C ASN A 61 12.39 -15.37 -5.46
N ALA A 62 12.83 -14.10 -5.40
CA ALA A 62 14.07 -13.72 -4.74
C ALA A 62 14.05 -14.03 -3.23
N THR A 63 12.89 -13.92 -2.59
CA THR A 63 12.71 -14.23 -1.16
C THR A 63 12.60 -15.75 -0.91
N LYS A 64 12.06 -16.50 -1.88
CA LYS A 64 12.03 -17.97 -1.88
C LYS A 64 13.36 -18.53 -2.40
N THR A 65 14.35 -18.70 -1.55
CA THR A 65 15.59 -19.40 -1.95
C THR A 65 15.32 -20.88 -2.25
N LYS A 66 15.76 -21.38 -3.42
CA LYS A 66 15.51 -22.75 -3.96
C LYS A 66 15.87 -23.90 -3.01
N LEU A 67 16.81 -23.72 -2.08
CA LEU A 67 17.37 -24.81 -1.27
C LEU A 67 16.80 -24.93 0.15
N ARG A 68 16.23 -23.86 0.72
CA ARG A 68 15.86 -23.85 2.14
C ARG A 68 14.88 -22.73 2.45
N ASN A 69 13.59 -23.02 2.42
CA ASN A 69 12.55 -22.43 3.27
C ASN A 69 11.17 -22.82 2.75
N ARG A 70 10.64 -23.96 3.22
CA ARG A 70 9.18 -24.11 3.33
C ARG A 70 8.72 -23.23 4.49
N ARG A 71 8.85 -21.91 4.36
CA ARG A 71 8.30 -20.95 5.31
C ARG A 71 6.78 -21.07 5.28
N ALA A 72 6.14 -20.95 6.45
CA ALA A 72 4.70 -20.80 6.51
C ALA A 72 4.29 -19.64 5.60
N THR A 73 3.23 -19.82 4.81
CA THR A 73 2.73 -18.83 3.86
C THR A 73 2.49 -17.47 4.51
N ALA A 74 2.03 -17.47 5.77
CA ALA A 74 1.86 -16.28 6.58
C ALA A 74 3.16 -15.48 6.80
N THR A 75 4.28 -16.16 7.07
CA THR A 75 5.58 -15.49 7.25
C THR A 75 6.10 -14.93 5.93
N LEU A 76 5.89 -15.66 4.83
CA LEU A 76 6.29 -15.20 3.51
C LEU A 76 5.48 -13.95 3.10
N ASP A 77 4.16 -13.96 3.31
CA ASP A 77 3.28 -12.81 3.07
C ASP A 77 3.76 -11.57 3.86
N ALA A 78 4.02 -11.74 5.16
CA ALA A 78 4.53 -10.65 6.00
C ALA A 78 5.85 -10.06 5.46
N ILE A 79 6.81 -10.90 5.05
CA ILE A 79 8.10 -10.43 4.51
C ILE A 79 7.91 -9.65 3.20
N ILE A 80 7.03 -10.12 2.32
CA ILE A 80 6.78 -9.44 1.04
C ILE A 80 6.12 -8.09 1.28
N ARG A 81 5.14 -8.01 2.20
CA ARG A 81 4.50 -6.75 2.56
C ARG A 81 5.51 -5.73 3.10
N ILE A 82 6.41 -6.17 3.98
CA ILE A 82 7.49 -5.31 4.51
C ILE A 82 8.38 -4.82 3.36
N LYS A 83 8.86 -5.72 2.50
CA LYS A 83 9.71 -5.34 1.36
C LYS A 83 9.00 -4.41 0.37
N ALA A 84 7.73 -4.67 0.07
CA ALA A 84 6.93 -3.83 -0.81
C ALA A 84 6.74 -2.42 -0.22
N ASN A 85 6.46 -2.32 1.08
CA ASN A 85 6.36 -1.03 1.76
C ASN A 85 7.67 -0.25 1.71
N LEU A 86 8.81 -0.90 1.98
CA LEU A 86 10.12 -0.27 1.86
C LEU A 86 10.43 0.20 0.44
N CYS A 87 10.11 -0.62 -0.58
CA CYS A 87 10.26 -0.24 -1.98
C CYS A 87 9.35 0.93 -2.40
N ASN A 88 8.15 1.05 -1.83
CA ASN A 88 7.22 2.13 -2.17
C ASN A 88 7.64 3.48 -1.55
N ASN A 89 8.35 3.44 -0.42
CA ASN A 89 8.85 4.63 0.27
C ASN A 89 10.30 4.99 -0.14
N ASP A 90 10.91 4.23 -1.06
CA ASP A 90 12.32 4.35 -1.44
C ASP A 90 13.30 4.28 -0.23
N GLU A 91 12.94 3.52 0.80
CA GLU A 91 13.72 3.35 2.02
C GLU A 91 14.46 2.00 2.05
N CYS A 92 15.68 1.99 2.57
CA CYS A 92 16.42 0.76 2.85
C CYS A 92 16.08 0.24 4.26
N CYS A 93 16.30 -1.06 4.51
CA CYS A 93 16.12 -1.66 5.84
C CYS A 93 16.99 -1.02 6.94
N VAL A 94 18.04 -0.29 6.55
CA VAL A 94 18.93 0.44 7.44
C VAL A 94 18.31 1.75 7.90
N ASP A 95 17.56 2.41 7.03
CA ASP A 95 16.99 3.74 7.27
C ASP A 95 15.62 3.68 7.95
N PHE A 96 15.01 2.49 7.97
CA PHE A 96 13.68 2.27 8.52
C PHE A 96 13.61 2.61 10.02
N LYS A 97 12.83 3.64 10.34
CA LYS A 97 12.57 4.06 11.73
C LYS A 97 11.33 3.35 12.27
N VAL A 98 11.53 2.61 13.36
CA VAL A 98 10.43 1.89 14.03
C VAL A 98 9.47 2.89 14.67
N ILE A 99 8.19 2.76 14.34
CA ILE A 99 7.12 3.60 14.90
C ILE A 99 6.81 3.11 16.33
N PRO A 100 6.56 4.01 17.31
CA PRO A 100 6.23 3.62 18.69
C PRO A 100 5.10 2.59 18.80
N ILE A 101 4.07 2.71 17.96
CA ILE A 101 2.95 1.76 17.88
C ILE A 101 3.41 0.33 17.53
N MET A 102 4.48 0.18 16.74
CA MET A 102 5.05 -1.14 16.45
C MET A 102 5.75 -1.74 17.67
N LEU A 103 6.40 -0.89 18.48
CA LEU A 103 7.08 -1.32 19.71
C LEU A 103 6.08 -1.80 20.77
N GLU A 104 4.94 -1.12 20.91
CA GLU A 104 3.86 -1.53 21.82
C GLU A 104 3.36 -2.95 21.50
N LYS A 105 3.27 -3.28 20.21
CA LYS A 105 2.90 -4.62 19.74
C LYS A 105 3.98 -5.68 19.96
N TYR A 106 5.20 -5.26 20.25
CA TYR A 106 6.34 -6.12 20.56
C TYR A 106 6.42 -6.47 22.05
N THR A 107 5.27 -6.57 22.73
CA THR A 107 5.20 -6.97 24.14
C THR A 107 5.11 -8.50 24.25
N SER A 108 5.72 -9.07 25.29
CA SER A 108 5.75 -10.51 25.54
C SER A 108 4.35 -11.16 25.63
N SER A 109 3.34 -10.42 26.09
CA SER A 109 1.95 -10.85 26.15
C SER A 109 1.32 -11.09 24.77
N VAL A 110 1.75 -10.34 23.74
CA VAL A 110 1.24 -10.44 22.36
C VAL A 110 2.09 -11.42 21.55
N MET A 111 3.41 -11.38 21.70
CA MET A 111 4.36 -12.26 21.00
C MET A 111 4.31 -13.71 21.49
N TYR A 112 4.20 -13.90 22.81
CA TYR A 112 4.21 -15.21 23.45
C TYR A 112 2.87 -15.45 24.13
N GLN A 113 1.83 -15.62 23.33
CA GLN A 113 0.55 -16.08 23.83
C GLN A 113 0.73 -17.47 24.43
N LYS A 114 0.51 -17.61 25.74
CA LYS A 114 0.46 -18.92 26.39
C LYS A 114 -0.78 -19.63 25.87
N SER A 115 -0.61 -20.54 24.92
CA SER A 115 -1.68 -21.47 24.56
C SER A 115 -1.97 -22.31 25.80
N ASN A 116 -3.09 -22.05 26.47
CA ASN A 116 -3.56 -22.89 27.55
C ASN A 116 -4.15 -24.16 26.93
N THR A 117 -3.27 -25.05 26.44
CA THR A 117 -3.64 -26.40 26.04
C THR A 117 -3.83 -27.19 27.32
N LEU A 118 -4.93 -26.92 28.02
CA LEU A 118 -5.44 -27.82 29.03
C LEU A 118 -5.87 -29.10 28.31
N ALA A 119 -5.25 -30.19 28.74
CA ALA A 119 -5.63 -31.55 28.46
C ALA A 119 -7.15 -31.72 28.55
N SER A 120 -7.80 -31.89 27.40
CA SER A 120 -9.11 -32.52 27.28
C SER A 120 -8.89 -33.85 26.57
N SER A 121 -8.44 -34.84 27.33
CA SER A 121 -8.54 -36.28 27.05
C SER A 121 -7.80 -37.05 28.15
N ALA A 122 -8.52 -37.30 29.24
CA ALA A 122 -8.40 -38.49 30.05
C ALA A 122 -9.70 -38.65 30.84
#